data_AF-A0A4R6JZX5-F1
#
_entry.id   AF-A0A4R6JZX5-F1
#
_cell.length_a   1.000
_cell.length_b   1.000
_cell.length_c   1.000
_cell.angle_alpha   90.00
_cell.angle_beta   90.00
_cell.angle_gamma   90.00
#
_symmetry.space_group_name_H-M   'P 1'
#
loop_
_entity.id
_entity.type
_entity.pdbx_description
1 polymer ?
#
loop_
_entity_poly.entity_id
_entity_poly.type
_entity_poly.pdbx_seq_one_letter_code
_entity_poly.pdbx_strand_id
1 'polypeptide(L)'
;MPLDGNAMAGDLREIFAVDVTAARYRCAGCAHSDAVGTLLLWHQSPGLVARCPSCEDVVIKVVRAPDRVFLDLRGSVRLEVPLEGN
;
A
#
# COMPACT_ATOMS: atom_id res chain seq x y z
N MET A 1 21.76 -12.24 15.78
CA MET A 1 21.36 -11.22 16.76
C MET A 1 20.22 -10.42 16.15
N PRO A 2 19.09 -10.20 16.85
CA PRO A 2 18.00 -9.39 16.32
C PRO A 2 18.44 -7.92 16.20
N LEU A 3 18.05 -7.28 15.09
CA LEU A 3 18.18 -5.82 14.88
C LEU A 3 16.85 -5.16 15.20
N ASP A 4 16.88 -3.88 15.59
CA ASP A 4 15.65 -3.10 15.71
C ASP A 4 15.14 -2.66 14.32
N GLY A 5 13.87 -2.28 14.25
CA GLY A 5 13.20 -1.95 13.00
C GLY A 5 13.80 -0.74 12.26
N ASN A 6 14.56 0.14 12.92
CA ASN A 6 15.22 1.25 12.25
C ASN A 6 16.30 0.78 11.27
N ALA A 7 16.77 -0.46 11.39
CA ALA A 7 17.69 -1.05 10.42
C ALA A 7 17.11 -1.08 8.98
N MET A 8 15.77 -1.09 8.83
CA MET A 8 15.09 -1.05 7.53
C MET A 8 14.86 0.38 6.99
N ALA A 9 15.39 1.41 7.65
CA ALA A 9 15.13 2.80 7.26
C ALA A 9 15.57 3.10 5.82
N GLY A 10 16.64 2.45 5.34
CA GLY A 10 17.08 2.54 3.94
C GLY A 10 16.05 1.94 2.98
N ASP A 11 15.65 0.70 3.22
CA ASP A 11 14.70 -0.04 2.37
C ASP A 11 13.34 0.67 2.29
N LEU A 12 12.83 1.16 3.42
CA LEU A 12 11.57 1.90 3.45
C LEU A 12 11.66 3.22 2.69
N ARG A 13 12.79 3.93 2.78
CA ARG A 13 12.98 5.16 2.00
C ARG A 13 12.94 4.90 0.50
N GLU A 14 13.51 3.79 0.04
CA GLU A 14 13.49 3.39 -1.36
C GLU A 14 12.06 3.02 -1.82
N ILE A 15 11.36 2.19 -1.05
CA ILE A 15 9.98 1.80 -1.33
C ILE A 15 9.03 3.01 -1.44
N PHE A 16 9.21 4.03 -0.60
CA PHE A 16 8.36 5.23 -0.62
C PHE A 16 8.85 6.31 -1.61
N ALA A 17 10.02 6.15 -2.23
CA ALA A 17 10.54 7.08 -3.24
C ALA A 17 10.02 6.79 -4.65
N VAL A 18 9.60 5.55 -4.93
CA VAL A 18 9.12 5.10 -6.24
C VAL A 18 7.60 5.28 -6.41
N ASP A 19 7.11 5.24 -7.66
CA ASP A 19 5.68 5.21 -7.95
C ASP A 19 5.05 3.89 -7.51
N VAL A 20 4.49 3.89 -6.30
CA VAL A 20 3.82 2.72 -5.71
C VAL A 20 2.52 2.32 -6.41
N THR A 21 2.00 3.10 -7.37
CA THR A 21 0.81 2.69 -8.14
C THR A 21 1.10 1.48 -9.04
N ALA A 22 2.36 1.28 -9.44
CA ALA A 22 2.82 0.10 -10.16
C ALA A 22 3.09 -1.12 -9.26
N ALA A 23 3.08 -0.95 -7.93
CA ALA A 23 3.30 -2.05 -7.00
C ALA A 23 2.18 -3.08 -7.12
N ARG A 24 2.49 -4.38 -7.04
CA ARG A 24 1.48 -5.43 -7.06
C ARG A 24 1.00 -5.74 -5.65
N TYR A 25 -0.31 -5.70 -5.43
CA TYR A 25 -0.92 -6.14 -4.17
C TYR A 25 -1.42 -7.58 -4.29
N ARG A 26 -1.65 -8.24 -3.14
CA ARG A 26 -2.47 -9.45 -3.05
C ARG A 26 -3.56 -9.24 -2.02
N CYS A 27 -4.83 -9.29 -2.45
CA CYS A 27 -5.98 -9.05 -1.58
C CYS A 27 -6.07 -10.09 -0.45
N ALA A 28 -6.26 -9.63 0.78
CA ALA A 28 -6.48 -10.51 1.93
C ALA A 28 -7.83 -11.25 1.89
N GLY A 29 -8.84 -10.68 1.23
CA GLY A 29 -10.18 -11.26 1.14
C GLY A 29 -10.31 -12.37 0.10
N CYS A 30 -9.85 -12.12 -1.13
CA CYS A 30 -10.06 -13.04 -2.26
C CYS A 30 -8.78 -13.53 -2.94
N ALA A 31 -7.60 -13.17 -2.44
CA ALA A 31 -6.29 -13.49 -3.02
C ALA A 31 -6.03 -12.96 -4.45
N HIS A 32 -6.94 -12.18 -5.04
CA HIS A 32 -6.70 -11.48 -6.30
C HIS A 32 -5.45 -10.61 -6.21
N SER A 33 -4.64 -10.62 -7.27
CA SER A 33 -3.36 -9.91 -7.30
C SER A 33 -3.22 -9.11 -8.58
N ASP A 34 -2.99 -7.81 -8.44
CA ASP A 34 -2.82 -6.88 -9.56
C ASP A 34 -2.05 -5.64 -9.09
N ALA A 35 -1.80 -4.67 -9.97
CA ALA A 35 -1.18 -3.40 -9.61
C ALA A 35 -2.10 -2.56 -8.68
N VAL A 36 -1.52 -1.81 -7.75
CA VAL A 36 -2.24 -0.91 -6.83
C VAL A 36 -3.08 0.10 -7.61
N GLY A 37 -2.60 0.56 -8.76
CA GLY A 37 -3.34 1.47 -9.65
C GLY A 37 -4.67 0.92 -10.19
N THR A 38 -4.93 -0.40 -10.08
CA THR A 38 -6.20 -1.01 -10.52
C THR A 38 -7.25 -1.08 -9.42
N LEU A 39 -6.91 -0.69 -8.18
CA LEU A 39 -7.86 -0.63 -7.07
C LEU A 39 -8.95 0.41 -7.34
N LEU A 40 -10.17 0.08 -6.97
CA LEU A 40 -11.30 1.00 -7.03
C LEU A 40 -11.16 2.02 -5.89
N LEU A 41 -11.21 3.31 -6.19
CA LEU A 41 -10.93 4.38 -5.22
C LEU A 41 -12.21 5.13 -4.80
N TRP A 42 -12.46 5.21 -3.51
CA TRP A 42 -13.47 6.09 -2.91
C TRP A 42 -12.76 7.23 -2.18
N HIS A 43 -13.03 8.46 -2.59
CA HIS A 43 -12.33 9.67 -2.15
C HIS A 43 -13.18 10.56 -1.21
N GLN A 44 -14.01 9.95 -0.37
CA GLN A 44 -14.89 10.68 0.54
C GLN A 44 -14.15 11.07 1.82
N SER A 45 -14.34 12.31 2.30
CA SER A 45 -13.73 12.81 3.56
C SER A 45 -13.92 11.79 4.69
N PRO A 46 -12.87 11.44 5.48
CA PRO A 46 -11.58 12.11 5.63
C PRO A 46 -10.39 11.42 4.93
N GLY A 47 -10.59 10.61 3.88
CA GLY A 47 -9.45 9.94 3.25
C GLY A 47 -9.73 9.21 1.94
N LEU A 48 -8.70 8.52 1.47
CA LEU A 48 -8.74 7.63 0.31
C LEU A 48 -8.94 6.19 0.79
N VAL A 49 -9.96 5.53 0.27
CA VAL A 49 -10.22 4.11 0.52
C VAL A 49 -10.14 3.38 -0.81
N ALA A 50 -9.15 2.50 -0.96
CA ALA A 50 -8.94 1.70 -2.16
C ALA A 50 -9.42 0.27 -1.92
N ARG A 51 -10.30 -0.24 -2.79
CA ARG A 51 -10.90 -1.58 -2.70
C ARG A 51 -10.51 -2.47 -3.86
N CYS A 52 -10.51 -3.77 -3.60
CA CYS A 52 -10.24 -4.79 -4.60
C CYS A 52 -11.35 -4.79 -5.67
N PRO A 53 -11.03 -4.74 -6.98
CA PRO A 53 -12.03 -4.80 -8.04
C PRO A 53 -12.73 -6.18 -8.12
N SER A 54 -12.14 -7.24 -7.53
CA SER A 54 -12.71 -8.59 -7.56
C SER A 54 -13.70 -8.88 -6.44
N CYS A 55 -13.58 -8.27 -5.26
CA CYS A 55 -14.43 -8.58 -4.10
C CYS A 55 -14.85 -7.37 -3.27
N GLU A 56 -14.45 -6.17 -3.68
CA GLU A 56 -14.72 -4.90 -3.01
C GLU A 56 -14.18 -4.77 -1.57
N ASP A 57 -13.40 -5.72 -1.07
CA ASP A 57 -12.74 -5.55 0.22
C ASP A 57 -11.76 -4.38 0.19
N VAL A 58 -11.68 -3.67 1.32
CA VAL A 58 -10.76 -2.55 1.50
C VAL A 58 -9.33 -3.09 1.55
N VAL A 59 -8.49 -2.68 0.59
CA VAL A 59 -7.09 -3.10 0.48
C VAL A 59 -6.16 -2.07 1.12
N ILE A 60 -6.35 -0.79 0.80
CA ILE A 60 -5.51 0.32 1.28
C ILE A 60 -6.40 1.45 1.79
N LYS A 61 -5.99 2.10 2.88
CA LYS A 61 -6.53 3.41 3.28
C LYS A 61 -5.42 4.41 3.49
N VAL A 62 -5.64 5.64 3.02
CA VAL A 62 -4.77 6.78 3.28
C VAL A 62 -5.61 7.91 3.88
N VAL A 63 -5.29 8.32 5.10
CA VAL A 63 -5.98 9.44 5.79
C VAL A 63 -4.94 10.51 6.08
N ARG A 64 -5.20 11.74 5.65
CA ARG A 64 -4.35 12.91 5.96
C ARG A 64 -5.01 13.74 7.05
N ALA A 65 -4.30 13.89 8.16
CA ALA A 65 -4.61 14.85 9.22
C ALA A 65 -3.60 16.01 9.15
N PRO A 66 -3.80 17.11 9.91
CA PRO A 66 -2.98 18.32 9.77
C PRO A 66 -1.46 18.10 9.92
N ASP A 67 -1.04 17.16 10.77
CA ASP A 67 0.36 16.92 11.15
C ASP A 67 0.85 15.49 10.85
N ARG A 68 -0.01 14.65 10.27
CA ARG A 68 0.25 13.21 10.14
C ARG A 68 -0.49 12.57 8.97
N VAL A 69 0.09 11.49 8.47
CA VAL A 69 -0.52 10.62 7.45
C VAL A 69 -0.66 9.23 8.03
N PHE A 70 -1.86 8.66 7.92
CA PHE A 70 -2.12 7.27 8.25
C PHE A 70 -2.19 6.45 6.97
N LEU A 71 -1.35 5.42 6.87
CA LEU A 71 -1.37 4.41 5.83
C LEU A 71 -1.78 3.07 6.46
N ASP A 72 -2.89 2.50 6.00
CA ASP A 72 -3.37 1.17 6.41
C ASP A 72 -3.27 0.22 5.22
N LEU A 73 -2.51 -0.86 5.39
CA LEU A 73 -2.26 -1.89 4.38
C LEU A 73 -2.81 -3.27 4.79
N ARG A 74 -3.61 -3.36 5.86
CA ARG A 74 -4.06 -4.66 6.41
C ARG A 74 -4.90 -5.49 5.44
N GLY A 75 -5.51 -4.86 4.44
CA GLY A 75 -6.25 -5.57 3.39
C GLY A 75 -5.37 -6.16 2.28
N SER A 76 -4.05 -5.93 2.33
CA SER A 76 -3.05 -6.53 1.47
C SER A 76 -2.19 -7.52 2.26
N VAL A 77 -2.04 -8.75 1.76
CA VAL A 77 -1.14 -9.74 2.37
C VAL A 77 0.31 -9.59 1.89
N ARG A 78 0.52 -8.91 0.76
CA ARG A 78 1.83 -8.68 0.15
C ARG A 78 1.76 -7.47 -0.77
N LEU A 79 2.77 -6.59 -0.67
CA LEU A 79 3.07 -5.58 -1.67
C LEU A 79 4.40 -5.93 -2.32
N GLU A 80 4.41 -5.97 -3.65
CA GLU A 80 5.63 -6.11 -4.46
C GLU A 80 5.85 -4.78 -5.16
N VAL A 81 6.92 -4.08 -4.78
CA VAL A 81 7.23 -2.75 -5.29
C VAL A 81 8.35 -2.88 -6.32
N PRO A 82 8.19 -2.37 -7.55
CA PRO A 82 9.28 -2.32 -8.51
C PRO A 82 10.33 -1.33 -8.01
N LEU A 83 11.58 -1.75 -7.94
CA LEU A 83 12.71 -0.87 -7.65
C LEU A 83 13.19 -0.26 -8.97
N GLU A 84 13.43 1.05 -9.02
CA GLU A 84 14.02 1.68 -10.19
C GLU A 84 15.50 1.27 -10.30
N GLY A 85 15.81 0.38 -11.26
CA GLY A 85 17.15 0.13 -11.76
C GLY A 85 17.96 -0.97 -11.04
N ASN A 86 18.04 -2.12 -11.70
CA ASN A 86 19.34 -2.58 -12.22
C ASN A 86 19.28 -2.62 -13.74
#